data_AF-A0A7X6FNL8-F1
#
_entry.id   AF-A0A7X6FNL8-F1
#
_cell.length_a   1.000
_cell.length_b   1.000
_cell.length_c   1.000
_cell.angle_alpha   90.00
_cell.angle_beta   90.00
_cell.angle_gamma   90.00
#
_symmetry.space_group_name_H-M   'P 1'
#
loop_
_entity.id
_entity.type
_entity.pdbx_description
1 polymer ?
#
loop_
_entity_poly.entity_id
_entity_poly.type
_entity_poly.pdbx_seq_one_letter_code
_entity_poly.pdbx_strand_id
1 'polypeptide(L)'
;MQAVFGWVPQEFGGKNNDQAKVDETTLKSIPDSVLPVDIREIILEFLVVSKTLGQLADGKKSWIDLCTEDGRIHGRMDTLGTVSHRGAHKDPNLGQVPSVKKAKNESGEEVPVYGWKGGFGAECRKLFKPGRPGWFQTGVDASGLELRLLGHYLTPYDGGEFATRVSSPA
;
A
#
# COMPACT_ATOMS: atom_id res chain seq x y z
N MET A 1 6.18 -24.39 -7.46
CA MET A 1 7.46 -23.71 -7.77
C MET A 1 8.67 -24.61 -7.55
N GLN A 2 8.90 -25.17 -6.35
CA GLN A 2 10.05 -26.06 -6.12
C GLN A 2 10.01 -27.33 -6.99
N ALA A 3 8.90 -28.08 -6.94
CA ALA A 3 8.78 -29.34 -7.69
C ALA A 3 8.68 -29.17 -9.22
N VAL A 4 8.23 -28.00 -9.70
CA VAL A 4 7.92 -27.77 -11.13
C VAL A 4 9.04 -27.00 -11.82
N PHE A 5 9.66 -26.03 -11.12
CA PHE A 5 10.65 -25.12 -11.70
C PHE A 5 12.04 -25.27 -11.06
N GLY A 6 12.22 -26.19 -10.10
CA GLY A 6 13.49 -26.37 -9.41
C GLY A 6 13.93 -25.18 -8.54
N TRP A 7 13.02 -24.24 -8.26
CA TRP A 7 13.32 -23.07 -7.43
C TRP A 7 13.64 -23.48 -5.98
N VAL A 8 14.73 -22.94 -5.42
CA VAL A 8 15.15 -23.14 -4.02
C VAL A 8 14.91 -21.85 -3.22
N PRO A 9 13.96 -21.86 -2.25
CA PRO A 9 13.68 -20.69 -1.43
C PRO A 9 14.88 -20.29 -0.57
N GLN A 10 15.09 -18.98 -0.44
CA GLN A 10 16.13 -18.41 0.44
C GLN A 10 15.54 -17.94 1.77
N GLU A 11 14.27 -17.52 1.77
CA GLU A 11 13.54 -17.09 2.95
C GLU A 11 12.37 -18.03 3.23
N PHE A 12 12.21 -18.35 4.51
CA PHE A 12 11.09 -19.12 5.04
C PHE A 12 10.33 -18.28 6.06
N GLY A 13 9.07 -18.64 6.29
CA GLY A 13 8.17 -18.00 7.23
C GLY A 13 7.10 -18.99 7.70
N GLY A 14 6.00 -18.47 8.24
CA GLY A 14 4.96 -19.26 8.88
C GLY A 14 5.27 -19.58 10.36
N LYS A 15 4.37 -20.30 11.02
CA LYS A 15 4.42 -20.53 12.47
C LYS A 15 5.69 -21.24 12.93
N ASN A 16 6.22 -22.14 12.10
CA ASN A 16 7.41 -22.94 12.39
C ASN A 16 8.60 -22.56 11.52
N ASN A 17 8.50 -21.46 10.75
CA ASN A 17 9.54 -21.02 9.82
C ASN A 17 9.91 -22.06 8.74
N ASP A 18 8.95 -22.87 8.32
CA ASP A 18 9.10 -24.00 7.38
C ASP A 18 8.41 -23.75 6.02
N GLN A 19 7.62 -22.67 5.91
CA GLN A 19 6.91 -22.33 4.68
C GLN A 19 7.76 -21.37 3.86
N ALA A 20 8.10 -21.76 2.63
CA ALA A 20 8.77 -20.87 1.70
C ALA A 20 7.98 -19.57 1.56
N LYS A 21 8.64 -18.43 1.78
CA LYS A 21 8.00 -17.12 1.61
C LYS A 21 7.79 -16.87 0.12
N VAL A 22 6.55 -16.63 -0.28
CA VAL A 22 6.19 -16.36 -1.69
C VAL A 22 5.39 -15.06 -1.73
N ASP A 23 6.11 -13.95 -1.88
CA ASP A 23 5.54 -12.62 -2.05
C ASP A 23 5.99 -11.99 -3.38
N GLU A 24 5.49 -10.79 -3.67
CA GLU A 24 5.81 -10.06 -4.90
C GLU A 24 7.32 -9.82 -5.07
N THR A 25 8.03 -9.49 -3.98
CA THR A 25 9.48 -9.30 -3.99
C THR A 25 10.22 -10.58 -4.34
N THR A 26 9.87 -11.68 -3.68
CA THR A 26 10.47 -12.99 -3.91
C THR A 26 10.25 -13.42 -5.36
N LEU A 27 9.03 -13.33 -5.88
CA LEU A 27 8.70 -13.71 -7.25
C LEU A 27 9.48 -12.91 -8.29
N LYS A 28 9.69 -11.60 -8.05
CA LYS A 28 10.48 -10.73 -8.94
C LYS A 28 11.97 -11.03 -8.94
N SER A 29 12.51 -11.54 -7.82
CA SER A 29 13.94 -11.89 -7.72
C SER A 29 14.30 -13.23 -8.36
N ILE A 30 13.32 -14.10 -8.64
CA ILE A 30 13.60 -15.39 -9.27
C ILE A 30 14.08 -15.14 -10.70
N PRO A 31 15.19 -15.78 -11.15
CA PRO A 31 15.67 -15.62 -12.52
C PRO A 31 14.67 -16.12 -13.57
N ASP A 32 14.66 -15.48 -14.74
CA ASP A 32 13.77 -15.84 -15.86
C ASP A 32 14.02 -17.26 -16.39
N SER A 33 15.25 -17.79 -16.22
CA SER A 33 15.60 -19.18 -16.52
C SER A 33 14.91 -20.21 -15.63
N VAL A 34 14.47 -19.79 -14.43
CA VAL A 34 13.80 -20.64 -13.45
C VAL A 34 12.29 -20.43 -13.52
N LEU A 35 11.86 -19.17 -13.46
CA LEU A 35 10.44 -18.80 -13.55
C LEU A 35 10.24 -17.93 -14.79
N PRO A 36 9.73 -18.49 -15.90
CA PRO A 36 9.47 -17.74 -17.13
C PRO A 36 8.62 -16.50 -16.87
N VAL A 37 8.91 -15.42 -17.59
CA VAL A 37 8.28 -14.10 -17.40
C VAL A 37 6.76 -14.19 -17.49
N ASP A 38 6.23 -14.87 -18.51
CA ASP A 38 4.78 -14.99 -18.72
C ASP A 38 4.06 -15.62 -17.52
N ILE A 39 4.63 -16.68 -16.95
CA ILE A 39 4.07 -17.36 -15.77
C ILE A 39 4.22 -16.47 -14.53
N ARG A 40 5.36 -15.79 -14.38
CA ARG A 40 5.58 -14.84 -13.27
C ARG A 40 4.53 -13.73 -13.29
N GLU A 41 4.25 -13.16 -14.46
CA GLU A 41 3.26 -12.10 -14.60
C GLU A 41 1.86 -12.57 -14.23
N ILE A 42 1.46 -13.77 -14.67
CA ILE A 42 0.16 -14.36 -14.31
C ILE A 42 0.02 -14.53 -12.79
N ILE A 43 1.07 -15.03 -12.12
CA ILE A 43 1.05 -15.20 -10.66
C ILE A 43 0.94 -13.84 -9.96
N LEU A 44 1.73 -12.85 -10.40
CA LEU A 44 1.72 -11.51 -9.82
C LEU A 44 0.37 -10.82 -10.01
N GLU A 45 -0.21 -10.91 -11.21
CA GLU A 45 -1.54 -10.40 -11.50
C GLU A 45 -2.59 -11.04 -10.60
N PHE A 46 -2.58 -12.38 -10.48
CA PHE A 46 -3.49 -13.11 -9.60
C PHE A 46 -3.39 -12.62 -8.15
N LEU A 47 -2.18 -12.44 -7.61
CA LEU A 47 -1.99 -11.94 -6.24
C LEU A 47 -2.57 -10.54 -6.04
N VAL A 48 -2.38 -9.64 -7.02
CA VAL A 48 -2.92 -8.27 -6.97
C VAL A 48 -4.45 -8.29 -7.07
N VAL A 49 -5.00 -9.04 -8.02
CA VAL A 49 -6.45 -9.16 -8.24
C VAL A 49 -7.12 -9.77 -7.01
N SER A 50 -6.61 -10.90 -6.52
CA SER A 50 -7.16 -11.58 -5.34
C SER A 50 -7.13 -10.68 -4.09
N LYS A 51 -6.02 -9.97 -3.85
CA LYS A 51 -5.93 -9.02 -2.74
C LYS A 51 -6.94 -7.88 -2.87
N THR A 52 -7.11 -7.35 -4.07
CA THR A 52 -8.04 -6.24 -4.34
C THR A 52 -9.49 -6.69 -4.16
N LEU A 53 -9.85 -7.85 -4.70
CA LEU A 53 -11.17 -8.44 -4.52
C LEU A 53 -11.48 -8.76 -3.07
N GLY A 54 -10.50 -9.25 -2.31
CA GLY A 54 -10.64 -9.47 -0.87
C GLY A 54 -10.95 -8.19 -0.09
N GLN A 55 -10.41 -7.04 -0.51
CA GLN A 55 -10.74 -5.75 0.11
C GLN A 55 -12.09 -5.20 -0.36
N LEU A 56 -12.42 -5.39 -1.65
CA LEU A 56 -13.61 -4.80 -2.27
C LEU A 56 -14.89 -5.59 -1.96
N ALA A 57 -14.86 -6.92 -2.12
CA ALA A 57 -16.06 -7.78 -2.16
C ALA A 57 -15.92 -9.06 -1.32
N ASP A 58 -14.86 -9.85 -1.51
CA ASP A 58 -14.84 -11.26 -1.07
C ASP A 58 -14.41 -11.45 0.40
N GLY A 59 -13.77 -10.44 0.99
CA GLY A 59 -13.30 -10.52 2.37
C GLY A 59 -14.43 -10.32 3.37
N LYS A 60 -14.33 -10.97 4.55
CA LYS A 60 -15.27 -10.81 5.68
C LYS A 60 -15.52 -9.35 6.11
N LYS A 61 -14.59 -8.45 5.79
CA LYS A 61 -14.63 -7.02 6.11
C LYS A 61 -14.45 -6.20 4.82
N SER A 62 -15.06 -6.67 3.74
CA SER A 62 -15.02 -6.01 2.44
C SER A 62 -15.74 -4.67 2.48
N TRP A 63 -15.41 -3.79 1.53
CA TRP A 63 -16.05 -2.49 1.42
C TRP A 63 -17.53 -2.59 1.06
N ILE A 64 -17.90 -3.54 0.20
CA ILE A 64 -19.30 -3.76 -0.18
C ILE A 64 -20.13 -4.20 1.03
N ASP A 65 -19.65 -5.17 1.81
CA ASP A 65 -20.39 -5.69 2.98
C ASP A 65 -20.54 -4.65 4.10
N LEU A 66 -19.60 -3.71 4.19
CA LEU A 66 -19.58 -2.65 5.21
C LEU A 66 -20.15 -1.32 4.72
N CYS A 67 -20.60 -1.26 3.47
CA CYS A 67 -21.29 -0.09 2.94
C CYS A 67 -22.72 -0.08 3.49
N THR A 68 -23.09 1.00 4.18
CA THR A 68 -24.43 1.17 4.75
C THR A 68 -25.42 1.70 3.72
N GLU A 69 -26.72 1.64 4.06
CA GLU A 69 -27.83 2.06 3.19
C GLU A 69 -27.71 3.52 2.70
N ASP A 70 -27.00 4.38 3.44
CA ASP A 70 -26.73 5.76 3.06
C ASP A 70 -25.62 5.92 1.99
N GLY A 71 -25.10 4.80 1.48
CA GLY A 71 -24.06 4.73 0.46
C GLY A 71 -22.67 5.10 0.98
N ARG A 72 -22.40 4.92 2.27
CA ARG A 72 -21.13 5.28 2.92
C ARG A 72 -20.52 4.11 3.68
N ILE A 73 -19.22 4.20 3.92
CA ILE A 73 -18.47 3.24 4.74
C ILE A 73 -18.07 3.95 6.03
N HIS A 74 -18.53 3.44 7.17
CA HIS A 74 -18.26 4.01 8.50
C HIS A 74 -17.15 3.22 9.21
N GLY A 75 -15.91 3.40 8.74
CA GLY A 75 -14.74 2.75 9.34
C GLY A 75 -14.53 3.13 10.81
N ARG A 76 -14.12 2.16 11.63
CA ARG A 76 -13.80 2.40 13.05
C ARG A 76 -12.34 2.79 13.22
N MET A 77 -12.08 3.64 14.20
CA MET A 77 -10.74 4.05 14.60
C MET A 77 -10.56 3.83 16.11
N ASP A 78 -9.48 3.17 16.47
CA ASP A 78 -8.93 3.17 17.82
C ASP A 78 -7.87 4.27 17.89
N THR A 79 -8.14 5.33 18.65
CA THR A 79 -7.31 6.55 18.64
C THR A 79 -5.90 6.32 19.20
N LEU A 80 -5.70 5.30 20.03
CA LEU A 80 -4.40 4.94 20.62
C LEU A 80 -4.09 3.45 20.38
N GLY A 81 -4.49 2.92 19.22
CA GLY A 81 -4.46 1.49 18.93
C GLY A 81 -3.07 0.89 18.66
N THR A 82 -2.00 1.69 18.62
CA THR A 82 -0.62 1.20 18.47
C THR A 82 0.24 1.51 19.70
N VAL A 83 1.32 0.74 19.91
CA VAL A 83 2.31 0.98 20.99
C VAL A 83 2.92 2.39 20.91
N SER A 84 3.02 2.95 19.70
CA SER A 84 3.49 4.31 19.45
C SER A 84 2.39 5.38 19.57
N HIS A 85 1.22 5.03 20.11
CA HIS A 85 0.08 5.92 20.30
C HIS A 85 -0.54 6.45 18.99
N ARG A 86 -0.30 5.80 17.85
CA ARG A 86 -0.95 6.14 16.58
C ARG A 86 -2.35 5.54 16.54
N GLY A 87 -3.23 6.17 15.76
CA GLY A 87 -4.55 5.62 15.47
C GLY A 87 -4.46 4.32 14.66
N ALA A 88 -5.25 3.31 15.04
CA ALA A 88 -5.43 2.07 14.29
C ALA A 88 -6.85 2.02 13.71
N HIS A 89 -7.00 1.55 12.46
CA HIS A 89 -8.29 1.56 11.77
C HIS A 89 -8.77 0.13 11.51
N LYS A 90 -10.08 -0.11 11.62
CA LYS A 90 -10.71 -1.42 11.43
C LYS A 90 -12.17 -1.29 10.99
N ASP A 91 -12.73 -2.37 10.46
CA ASP A 91 -14.13 -2.48 10.07
C ASP A 91 -14.64 -1.38 9.10
N PRO A 92 -14.03 -1.17 7.92
CA PRO A 92 -12.78 -1.75 7.41
C PRO A 92 -11.57 -0.87 7.75
N ASN A 93 -10.36 -1.38 7.52
CA ASN A 93 -9.15 -0.57 7.65
C ASN A 93 -9.00 0.39 6.45
N LEU A 94 -9.56 1.60 6.57
CA LEU A 94 -9.46 2.64 5.54
C LEU A 94 -8.05 3.23 5.40
N GLY A 95 -7.15 2.98 6.37
CA GLY A 95 -5.73 3.32 6.26
C GLY A 95 -4.97 2.45 5.25
N GLN A 96 -5.59 1.40 4.71
CA GLN A 96 -4.99 0.44 3.79
C GLN A 96 -5.64 0.41 2.40
N VAL A 97 -6.42 1.43 2.03
CA VAL A 97 -6.91 1.57 0.66
C VAL A 97 -5.71 1.66 -0.30
N PRO A 98 -5.67 0.88 -1.39
CA PRO A 98 -4.54 0.87 -2.34
C PRO A 98 -4.14 2.28 -2.78
N SER A 99 -2.83 2.53 -2.86
CA SER A 99 -2.28 3.82 -3.25
C SER A 99 -2.24 3.96 -4.77
N VAL A 100 -2.45 5.17 -5.28
CA VAL A 100 -2.32 5.46 -6.71
C VAL A 100 -0.85 5.43 -7.09
N LYS A 101 -0.45 4.43 -7.88
CA LYS A 101 0.86 4.44 -8.55
C LYS A 101 0.82 5.40 -9.74
N LYS A 102 1.89 6.16 -9.92
CA LYS A 102 2.07 7.06 -11.06
C LYS A 102 3.28 6.66 -11.88
N ALA A 103 3.21 6.87 -13.18
CA ALA A 103 4.32 6.71 -14.12
C ALA A 103 4.44 7.97 -14.96
N LYS A 104 5.64 8.27 -15.47
CA LYS A 104 5.85 9.38 -16.39
C LYS A 104 5.46 8.94 -17.80
N ASN A 105 4.63 9.74 -18.47
CA ASN A 105 4.38 9.57 -19.90
C ASN A 105 5.56 10.11 -20.73
N GLU A 106 5.46 9.99 -22.06
CA GLU A 106 6.48 10.48 -23.01
C GLU A 106 6.73 12.00 -22.89
N SER A 107 5.75 12.75 -22.39
CA SER A 107 5.84 14.20 -22.13
C SER A 107 6.40 14.55 -20.75
N GLY A 108 6.77 13.55 -19.94
CA GLY A 108 7.31 13.72 -18.59
C GLY A 108 6.26 13.99 -17.50
N GLU A 109 4.97 14.00 -17.84
CA GLU A 109 3.87 14.20 -16.90
C GLU A 109 3.58 12.91 -16.12
N GLU A 110 3.35 13.03 -14.81
CA GLU A 110 2.96 11.91 -13.97
C GLU A 110 1.49 11.54 -14.16
N VAL A 111 1.24 10.40 -14.81
CA VAL A 111 -0.10 9.85 -15.02
C VAL A 111 -0.34 8.63 -14.13
N PRO A 112 -1.57 8.44 -13.61
CA PRO A 112 -1.90 7.26 -12.81
C PRO A 112 -1.82 5.99 -13.65
N VAL A 113 -1.23 4.94 -13.06
CA VAL A 113 -1.21 3.60 -13.65
C VAL A 113 -2.47 2.86 -13.24
N TYR A 114 -3.21 2.36 -14.23
CA TYR A 114 -4.44 1.60 -14.04
C TYR A 114 -4.19 0.09 -14.07
N GLY A 115 -5.21 -0.67 -13.69
CA GLY A 115 -5.22 -2.12 -13.69
C GLY A 115 -4.28 -2.74 -12.67
N TRP A 116 -3.96 -4.01 -12.86
CA TRP A 116 -3.14 -4.76 -11.92
C TRP A 116 -1.70 -4.24 -11.82
N LYS A 117 -1.13 -3.70 -12.91
CA LYS A 117 0.21 -3.06 -12.89
C LYS A 117 0.23 -1.85 -11.93
N GLY A 118 -0.88 -1.12 -11.86
CA GLY A 118 -1.12 -0.03 -10.90
C GLY A 118 -1.57 -0.48 -9.51
N GLY A 119 -1.80 -1.79 -9.30
CA GLY A 119 -2.38 -2.32 -8.07
C GLY A 119 -3.85 -1.93 -7.87
N PHE A 120 -4.55 -1.55 -8.94
CA PHE A 120 -5.91 -0.96 -8.91
C PHE A 120 -6.05 0.27 -8.01
N GLY A 121 -4.95 0.98 -7.73
CA GLY A 121 -4.94 2.11 -6.81
C GLY A 121 -5.81 3.27 -7.26
N ALA A 122 -5.73 3.63 -8.54
CA ALA A 122 -6.52 4.72 -9.11
C ALA A 122 -8.02 4.40 -9.07
N GLU A 123 -8.40 3.17 -9.40
CA GLU A 123 -9.77 2.66 -9.41
C GLU A 123 -10.34 2.61 -8.00
N CYS A 124 -9.61 2.03 -7.05
CA CYS A 124 -10.03 1.95 -5.65
C CYS A 124 -10.25 3.34 -5.06
N ARG A 125 -9.31 4.28 -5.27
CA ARG A 125 -9.41 5.64 -4.72
C ARG A 125 -10.55 6.45 -5.32
N LYS A 126 -10.94 6.19 -6.58
CA LYS A 126 -12.11 6.84 -7.22
C LYS A 126 -13.45 6.50 -6.56
N LEU A 127 -13.53 5.40 -5.81
CA LEU A 127 -14.74 5.00 -5.08
C LEU A 127 -15.01 5.89 -3.86
N PHE A 128 -13.97 6.51 -3.30
CA PHE A 128 -14.06 7.35 -2.11
C PHE A 128 -14.11 8.82 -2.53
N LYS A 129 -15.27 9.45 -2.38
CA LYS A 129 -15.52 10.84 -2.78
C LYS A 129 -16.57 11.50 -1.90
N PRO A 130 -16.67 12.84 -1.91
CA PRO A 130 -17.75 13.54 -1.24
C PRO A 130 -19.11 13.07 -1.75
N GLY A 131 -19.97 12.62 -0.84
CA GLY A 131 -21.28 12.02 -1.19
C GLY A 131 -22.43 13.02 -1.26
N ARG A 132 -22.17 14.33 -1.24
CA ARG A 132 -23.21 15.38 -1.28
C ARG A 132 -22.96 16.35 -2.43
N PRO A 133 -24.01 16.80 -3.14
CA PRO A 133 -23.87 17.83 -4.17
C PRO A 133 -23.20 19.09 -3.62
N GLY A 134 -22.26 19.65 -4.38
CA GLY A 134 -21.51 20.85 -4.00
C GLY A 134 -20.42 20.64 -2.95
N TRP A 135 -20.19 19.41 -2.46
CA TRP A 135 -19.08 19.13 -1.55
C TRP A 135 -17.80 18.79 -2.31
N PHE A 136 -16.68 19.25 -1.77
CA PHE A 136 -15.35 19.02 -2.31
C PHE A 136 -14.49 18.27 -1.30
N GLN A 137 -13.47 17.57 -1.80
CA GLN A 137 -12.50 16.86 -0.97
C GLN A 137 -11.18 17.63 -0.94
N THR A 138 -10.66 17.84 0.26
CA THR A 138 -9.32 18.40 0.48
C THR A 138 -8.47 17.35 1.17
N GLY A 139 -7.37 16.95 0.54
CA GLY A 139 -6.35 16.10 1.14
C GLY A 139 -5.25 16.96 1.74
N VAL A 140 -4.88 16.70 2.99
CA VAL A 140 -3.78 17.36 3.68
C VAL A 140 -2.90 16.29 4.31
N ASP A 141 -1.59 16.40 4.13
CA ASP A 141 -0.58 15.50 4.68
C ASP A 141 0.58 16.32 5.27
N ALA A 142 1.23 15.78 6.31
CA ALA A 142 2.31 16.45 7.00
C ALA A 142 3.66 16.18 6.30
N SER A 143 4.16 17.18 5.57
CA SER A 143 5.40 17.09 4.79
C SER A 143 6.62 16.66 5.61
N GLY A 144 7.10 15.43 5.38
CA GLY A 144 8.36 14.94 5.95
C GLY A 144 8.34 14.83 7.49
N LEU A 145 7.17 14.58 8.09
CA LEU A 145 6.96 14.60 9.54
C LEU A 145 8.02 13.82 10.33
N GLU A 146 8.33 12.58 9.93
CA GLU A 146 9.27 11.72 10.64
C GLU A 146 10.71 12.25 10.58
N LEU A 147 11.15 12.76 9.42
CA LEU A 147 12.48 13.35 9.26
C LEU A 147 12.61 14.67 10.03
N ARG A 148 11.55 15.49 10.06
CA ARG A 148 11.52 16.72 10.85
C ARG A 148 11.60 16.42 12.35
N LEU A 149 10.91 15.38 12.80
CA LEU A 149 10.97 14.94 14.19
C LEU A 149 12.37 14.43 14.55
N LEU A 150 13.00 13.66 13.66
CA LEU A 150 14.40 13.24 13.83
C LEU A 150 15.33 14.45 13.94
N GLY A 151 15.19 15.45 13.06
CA GLY A 151 15.98 16.67 13.11
C GLY A 151 15.82 17.44 14.42
N HIS A 152 14.60 17.51 14.97
CA HIS A 152 14.36 18.07 16.30
C HIS A 152 15.19 17.35 17.38
N TYR A 153 15.19 16.00 17.38
CA TYR A 153 15.96 15.23 18.35
C TYR A 153 17.48 15.29 18.15
N LEU A 154 17.94 15.53 16.91
CA LEU A 154 19.37 15.67 16.60
C LEU A 154 19.94 17.06 16.90
N THR A 155 19.08 18.07 17.05
CA THR A 155 19.49 19.48 17.25
C THR A 155 20.54 19.69 18.37
N PRO A 156 20.47 19.01 19.53
CA PRO A 156 21.50 19.13 20.57
C PRO A 156 22.89 18.62 20.16
N TYR A 157 22.98 17.79 19.12
CA TYR A 157 24.21 17.14 18.66
C TYR A 157 24.80 17.78 17.41
N ASP A 158 23.96 18.33 16.52
CA ASP A 158 24.37 18.88 15.22
C ASP A 158 24.07 20.38 15.07
N GLY A 159 23.62 21.04 16.14
CA GLY A 159 23.26 22.46 16.11
C GLY A 159 22.06 22.78 15.20
N GLY A 160 21.26 21.79 14.80
CA GLY A 160 20.10 21.94 13.92
C GLY A 160 20.43 21.86 12.41
N GLU A 161 21.63 21.41 12.04
CA GLU A 161 22.03 21.24 10.64
C GLU A 161 21.07 20.29 9.89
N PHE A 162 20.79 19.12 10.46
CA PHE A 162 19.88 18.15 9.85
C PHE A 162 18.45 18.70 9.74
N ALA A 163 17.95 19.31 10.82
CA ALA A 163 16.62 19.91 10.87
C ALA A 163 16.43 20.97 9.76
N THR A 164 17.45 21.78 9.52
CA THR A 164 17.48 22.77 8.44
C THR A 164 17.44 22.09 7.07
N ARG A 165 18.28 21.07 6.87
CA ARG A 165 18.41 20.37 5.59
C ARG A 165 17.11 19.69 5.13
N VAL A 166 16.37 19.10 6.07
CA VAL A 166 15.10 18.39 5.79
C VAL A 166 13.88 19.29 5.78
N SER A 167 14.00 20.52 6.30
CA SER A 167 12.90 21.49 6.33
C SER A 167 12.84 22.35 5.07
N SER A 168 13.97 22.55 4.41
CA SER A 168 14.09 23.28 3.15
C SER A 168 13.74 22.35 1.98
N PRO A 169 12.70 22.66 1.18
CA PRO A 169 12.46 21.97 -0.07
C PRO A 169 13.69 22.11 -0.98
N ALA A 170 14.05 21.05 -1.69
CA ALA A 170 14.94 21.13 -2.84
C ALA A 170 14.18 21.68 -4.05
#